data_AF-A0AAN8GBV7-F1
#
_entry.id   AF-A0AAN8GBV7-F1
#
_cell.length_a   1.000
_cell.length_b   1.000
_cell.length_c   1.000
_cell.angle_alpha   90.00
_cell.angle_beta   90.00
_cell.angle_gamma   90.00
#
_symmetry.space_group_name_H-M   'P 1'
#
loop_
_entity.id
_entity.type
_entity.pdbx_description
1 polymer ?
#
loop_
_entity_poly.entity_id
_entity_poly.type
_entity_poly.pdbx_seq_one_letter_code
_entity_poly.pdbx_strand_id
1 'polypeptide(L)'
;MSNILGMYGTNNSDAKPDVDYPANVDGWPAGFVPVAIHTGGVDTDYVLDPDASCTRRQHLWNMAKTSQELRDFVNRPDIASLLANLTKFCGEPITLDNLYVVWDALKVEQTHDNNTLRIANTWFSDEIFERLTAVHDKIHEYQNGIFGELLIYTYLPYF
;
A
#
# COMPACT_ATOMS: atom_id res chain seq x y z
N MET A 1 10.88 -10.46 4.64
CA MET A 1 12.06 -11.27 4.24
C MET A 1 12.19 -12.60 5.00
N SER A 2 11.34 -12.89 5.99
CA SER A 2 11.36 -14.16 6.73
C SER A 2 11.05 -15.41 5.90
N ASN A 3 10.48 -15.26 4.70
CA ASN A 3 10.14 -16.38 3.83
C ASN A 3 11.38 -17.17 3.38
N ILE A 4 12.51 -16.49 3.12
CA ILE A 4 13.76 -17.13 2.69
C ILE A 4 14.33 -18.00 3.81
N LEU A 5 14.18 -17.58 5.07
CA LEU A 5 14.55 -18.41 6.23
C LEU A 5 13.75 -19.72 6.25
N GLY A 6 12.44 -19.66 5.97
CA GLY A 6 11.63 -20.88 5.89
C GLY A 6 12.01 -21.80 4.73
N MET A 7 12.44 -21.22 3.60
CA MET A 7 12.82 -21.98 2.40
C MET A 7 14.18 -22.67 2.52
N TYR A 8 15.17 -22.00 3.12
CA TYR A 8 16.57 -22.46 3.14
C TYR A 8 17.14 -22.70 4.55
N GLY A 9 16.50 -22.18 5.60
CA GLY A 9 17.06 -22.08 6.95
C GLY A 9 16.37 -22.97 7.97
N THR A 10 16.31 -24.28 7.73
CA THR A 10 15.75 -25.24 8.71
C THR A 10 16.67 -26.44 8.89
N ASN A 11 16.69 -27.03 10.09
CA ASN A 11 17.44 -28.27 10.38
C ASN A 11 16.96 -29.50 9.60
N ASN A 12 15.86 -29.38 8.87
CA ASN A 12 15.28 -30.42 8.02
C ASN A 12 15.51 -30.14 6.53
N SER A 13 16.29 -29.10 6.19
CA SER A 13 16.71 -28.84 4.81
C SER A 13 17.93 -29.69 4.45
N ASP A 14 18.19 -29.86 3.16
CA ASP A 14 19.42 -30.52 2.65
C ASP A 14 20.69 -29.66 2.86
N ALA A 15 20.61 -28.59 3.67
CA ALA A 15 21.72 -27.69 3.94
C ALA A 15 22.87 -28.43 4.64
N LYS A 16 24.08 -28.23 4.12
CA LYS A 16 25.28 -28.90 4.58
C LYS A 16 26.16 -27.97 5.40
N PRO A 17 26.60 -28.41 6.61
CA PRO A 17 27.58 -27.68 7.39
C PRO A 17 28.89 -27.50 6.61
N ASP A 18 29.51 -26.33 6.77
CA ASP A 18 30.72 -25.84 6.08
C ASP A 18 30.62 -25.75 4.54
N VAL A 19 29.41 -25.85 3.99
CA VAL A 19 29.09 -25.58 2.58
C VAL A 19 28.07 -24.45 2.49
N ASP A 20 26.91 -24.65 3.12
CA ASP A 20 25.79 -23.70 3.06
C ASP A 20 25.74 -22.80 4.31
N TYR A 21 26.30 -23.25 5.43
CA TYR A 21 26.44 -22.48 6.67
C TYR A 21 27.65 -22.96 7.49
N PRO A 22 28.29 -22.10 8.32
CA PRO A 22 29.43 -22.48 9.13
C PRO A 22 29.06 -23.45 10.25
N ALA A 23 29.82 -24.53 10.43
CA ALA A 23 29.54 -25.54 11.45
C ALA A 23 30.04 -25.16 12.85
N ASN A 24 31.14 -24.40 12.94
CA ASN A 24 31.90 -24.18 14.18
C ASN A 24 32.14 -22.69 14.48
N VAL A 25 31.18 -21.83 14.15
CA VAL A 25 31.22 -20.41 14.49
C VAL A 25 30.27 -20.16 15.65
N ASP A 26 30.81 -19.72 16.78
CA ASP A 26 30.01 -19.41 17.96
C ASP A 26 28.98 -18.31 17.65
N GLY A 27 27.76 -18.50 18.11
CA GLY A 27 26.63 -17.61 17.82
C GLY A 27 25.98 -17.80 16.43
N TRP A 28 26.52 -18.62 15.54
CA TRP A 28 25.84 -18.95 14.28
C TRP A 28 24.79 -20.05 14.49
N PRO A 29 23.50 -19.84 14.15
CA PRO A 29 22.50 -20.88 14.31
C PRO A 29 22.73 -22.04 13.34
N ALA A 30 22.74 -23.27 13.85
CA ALA A 30 22.80 -24.46 13.01
C ALA A 30 21.63 -24.47 12.00
N GLY A 31 21.92 -24.80 10.74
CA GLY A 31 20.94 -24.82 9.67
C GLY A 31 20.53 -23.45 9.13
N PHE A 32 21.09 -22.34 9.63
CA PHE A 32 20.83 -21.01 9.07
C PHE A 32 21.72 -20.74 7.85
N VAL A 33 21.12 -20.82 6.67
CA VAL A 33 21.77 -20.50 5.38
C VAL A 33 21.65 -19.00 5.10
N PRO A 34 22.76 -18.25 4.98
CA PRO A 34 22.71 -16.85 4.62
C PRO A 34 22.43 -16.72 3.11
N VAL A 35 21.39 -15.96 2.77
CA VAL A 35 21.04 -15.65 1.38
C VAL A 35 21.17 -14.15 1.17
N ALA A 36 21.91 -13.75 0.14
CA ALA A 36 22.10 -12.35 -0.17
C ALA A 36 20.77 -11.67 -0.54
N ILE A 37 20.51 -10.52 0.08
CA ILE A 37 19.35 -9.68 -0.23
C ILE A 37 19.88 -8.38 -0.82
N HIS A 38 19.65 -8.19 -2.10
CA HIS A 38 20.00 -6.94 -2.79
C HIS A 38 18.89 -5.91 -2.58
N THR A 39 19.28 -4.66 -2.36
CA THR A 39 18.38 -3.52 -2.22
C THR A 39 19.02 -2.30 -2.88
N GLY A 40 18.20 -1.33 -3.26
CA GLY A 40 18.62 -0.06 -3.85
C GLY A 40 18.12 1.13 -3.02
N GLY A 41 18.55 2.34 -3.38
CA GLY A 41 17.90 3.55 -2.87
C GLY A 41 16.51 3.70 -3.50
N VAL A 42 15.57 4.33 -2.80
CA VAL A 42 14.20 4.55 -3.30
C VAL A 42 14.20 5.27 -4.66
N ASP A 43 15.12 6.22 -4.86
CA ASP A 43 15.29 6.98 -6.10
C ASP A 43 15.94 6.18 -7.26
N THR A 44 16.48 5.01 -6.96
CA THR A 44 17.19 4.13 -7.90
C THR A 44 16.59 2.72 -7.97
N ASP A 45 15.45 2.49 -7.30
CA ASP A 45 14.72 1.23 -7.37
C ASP A 45 13.82 1.20 -8.62
N TYR A 46 14.37 0.64 -9.69
CA TYR A 46 13.65 0.46 -10.96
C TYR A 46 12.90 -0.87 -11.05
N VAL A 47 12.84 -1.65 -9.96
CA VAL A 47 12.32 -3.02 -9.97
C VAL A 47 11.08 -3.16 -9.10
N LEU A 48 11.11 -2.61 -7.88
CA LEU A 48 10.11 -2.88 -6.85
C LEU A 48 9.33 -1.65 -6.40
N ASP A 49 9.76 -0.43 -6.72
CA ASP A 49 9.06 0.80 -6.32
C ASP A 49 8.07 1.27 -7.40
N PRO A 50 6.77 0.93 -7.31
CA PRO A 50 5.75 1.48 -8.21
C PRO A 50 5.50 2.99 -7.96
N ASP A 51 5.97 3.51 -6.83
CA ASP A 51 5.80 4.88 -6.38
C ASP A 51 7.00 5.79 -6.68
N ALA A 52 7.94 5.30 -7.50
CA ALA A 52 9.09 6.06 -7.94
C ALA A 52 8.71 7.47 -8.45
N SER A 53 9.59 8.44 -8.20
CA SER A 53 9.38 9.83 -8.60
C SER A 53 9.21 9.93 -10.12
N CYS A 54 7.96 10.14 -10.56
CA CYS A 54 7.58 10.10 -11.96
C CYS A 54 6.61 11.24 -12.27
N THR A 55 7.10 12.30 -12.91
CA THR A 55 6.29 13.46 -13.32
C THR A 55 5.14 13.04 -14.23
N ARG A 56 5.35 12.05 -15.11
CA ARG A 56 4.32 11.54 -16.00
C ARG A 56 3.16 10.90 -15.23
N ARG A 57 3.46 10.16 -14.15
CA ARG A 57 2.45 9.55 -13.28
C ARG A 57 1.59 10.61 -12.61
N GLN A 58 2.19 11.64 -12.03
CA GLN A 58 1.44 12.75 -11.43
C GLN A 58 0.55 13.45 -12.47
N HIS A 59 1.06 13.65 -13.69
CA HIS A 59 0.29 14.23 -14.77
C HIS A 59 -0.91 13.36 -15.18
N LEU A 60 -0.69 12.04 -15.34
CA LEU A 60 -1.76 11.07 -15.61
C LEU A 60 -2.82 11.07 -14.52
N TRP A 61 -2.42 11.08 -13.26
CA TRP A 61 -3.35 11.09 -12.14
C TRP A 61 -4.16 12.39 -12.07
N ASN A 62 -3.52 13.55 -12.27
CA ASN A 62 -4.23 14.83 -12.33
C ASN A 62 -5.24 14.87 -13.48
N MET A 63 -4.91 14.28 -14.63
CA MET A 63 -5.84 14.12 -15.75
C MET A 63 -6.98 13.17 -15.39
N ALA A 64 -6.70 12.02 -14.77
CA ALA A 64 -7.70 11.06 -14.35
C ALA A 64 -8.74 11.70 -13.42
N LYS A 65 -8.31 12.58 -12.50
CA LYS A 65 -9.20 13.37 -11.62
C LYS A 65 -10.18 14.29 -12.36
N THR A 66 -9.94 14.58 -13.64
CA THR A 66 -10.87 15.36 -14.48
C THR A 66 -11.88 14.49 -15.23
N SER A 67 -11.71 13.16 -15.25
CA SER A 67 -12.61 12.26 -15.96
C SER A 67 -14.01 12.30 -15.33
N GLN A 68 -15.03 12.07 -16.16
CA GLN A 68 -16.42 12.07 -15.70
C GLN A 68 -16.66 10.93 -14.69
N GLU A 69 -16.14 9.74 -14.95
CA GLU A 69 -16.27 8.58 -14.07
C GLU A 69 -15.70 8.84 -12.67
N LEU A 70 -14.47 9.37 -12.56
CA LEU A 70 -13.87 9.66 -11.26
C LEU A 70 -14.57 10.83 -10.56
N ARG A 71 -14.97 11.87 -11.31
CA ARG A 71 -15.77 12.96 -10.74
C ARG A 71 -17.11 12.47 -10.20
N ASP A 72 -17.81 11.60 -10.91
CA ASP A 72 -19.09 11.06 -10.46
C ASP A 72 -18.93 10.16 -9.24
N PHE A 73 -17.87 9.35 -9.20
CA PHE A 73 -17.53 8.55 -8.04
C PHE A 73 -17.31 9.41 -6.79
N VAL A 74 -16.50 10.46 -6.88
CA VAL A 74 -16.13 11.29 -5.73
C VAL A 74 -17.26 12.19 -5.27
N ASN A 75 -18.11 12.64 -6.20
CA ASN A 75 -19.28 13.46 -5.89
C ASN A 75 -20.48 12.64 -5.43
N ARG A 76 -20.39 11.31 -5.41
CA ARG A 76 -21.45 10.44 -4.87
C ARG A 76 -21.69 10.86 -3.40
N PRO A 77 -22.95 11.12 -2.98
CA PRO A 77 -23.22 11.75 -1.69
C PRO A 77 -22.62 11.01 -0.48
N ASP A 78 -22.61 9.69 -0.55
CA ASP A 78 -21.98 8.84 0.44
C ASP A 78 -20.45 9.11 0.44
N ILE A 79 -19.74 8.98 -0.68
CA ILE A 79 -18.28 9.20 -0.76
C ILE A 79 -17.89 10.59 -0.22
N ALA A 80 -18.57 11.64 -0.68
CA ALA A 80 -18.34 12.99 -0.20
C ALA A 80 -18.53 13.11 1.33
N SER A 81 -19.56 12.46 1.88
CA SER A 81 -19.83 12.44 3.32
C SER A 81 -18.76 11.66 4.09
N LEU A 82 -18.24 10.56 3.54
CA LEU A 82 -17.15 9.79 4.16
C LEU A 82 -15.90 10.65 4.28
N LEU A 83 -15.46 11.28 3.18
CA LEU A 83 -14.26 12.13 3.16
C LEU A 83 -14.41 13.33 4.10
N ALA A 84 -15.59 13.95 4.14
CA ALA A 84 -15.88 15.05 5.06
C ALA A 84 -15.84 14.62 6.53
N ASN A 85 -16.40 13.44 6.86
CA ASN A 85 -16.36 12.89 8.20
C ASN A 85 -14.92 12.58 8.63
N LEU A 86 -14.15 11.92 7.78
CA LEU A 86 -12.74 11.61 8.06
C LEU A 86 -11.92 12.89 8.22
N THR A 87 -12.15 13.91 7.39
CA THR A 87 -11.53 15.23 7.57
C THR A 87 -11.81 15.82 8.96
N LYS A 88 -13.05 15.69 9.44
CA LYS A 88 -13.43 16.15 10.78
C LYS A 88 -12.78 15.32 11.88
N PHE A 89 -12.71 14.00 11.73
CA PHE A 89 -12.19 13.08 12.75
C PHE A 89 -10.66 13.15 12.87
N CYS A 90 -9.96 13.26 11.74
CA CYS A 90 -8.51 13.32 11.67
C CYS A 90 -7.95 14.73 11.91
N GLY A 91 -8.78 15.78 11.78
CA GLY A 91 -8.36 17.17 11.98
C GLY A 91 -7.54 17.75 10.82
N GLU A 92 -7.51 17.07 9.68
CA GLU A 92 -6.80 17.50 8.46
C GLU A 92 -7.59 17.12 7.21
N PRO A 93 -7.40 17.81 6.06
CA PRO A 93 -8.12 17.50 4.83
C PRO A 93 -7.84 16.08 4.33
N ILE A 94 -8.89 15.26 4.26
CA ILE A 94 -8.84 13.92 3.67
C ILE A 94 -9.40 13.98 2.25
N THR A 95 -8.60 13.52 1.30
CA THR A 95 -8.80 13.59 -0.15
C THR A 95 -8.48 12.24 -0.78
N LEU A 96 -8.67 12.11 -2.09
CA LEU A 96 -8.27 10.90 -2.83
C LEU A 96 -6.77 10.64 -2.76
N ASP A 97 -5.97 11.70 -2.61
CA ASP A 97 -4.51 11.62 -2.66
C ASP A 97 -3.91 11.08 -1.36
N ASN A 98 -4.63 11.16 -0.23
CA ASN A 98 -4.12 10.80 1.10
C ASN A 98 -5.06 9.88 1.91
N LEU A 99 -6.18 9.40 1.34
CA LEU A 99 -7.11 8.50 2.04
C LEU A 99 -6.42 7.22 2.54
N TYR A 100 -5.43 6.71 1.79
CA TYR A 100 -4.68 5.50 2.13
C TYR A 100 -3.99 5.59 3.49
N VAL A 101 -3.58 6.79 3.92
CA VAL A 101 -2.93 7.01 5.21
C VAL A 101 -3.88 6.65 6.35
N VAL A 102 -5.15 7.08 6.24
CA VAL A 102 -6.18 6.79 7.26
C VAL A 102 -6.54 5.31 7.22
N TRP A 103 -6.71 4.74 6.03
CA TRP A 103 -7.04 3.33 5.87
C TRP A 103 -5.96 2.42 6.45
N ASP A 104 -4.69 2.67 6.14
CA ASP A 104 -3.56 1.85 6.59
C ASP A 104 -3.39 1.91 8.11
N ALA A 105 -3.42 3.11 8.69
CA ALA A 105 -3.35 3.29 10.14
C ALA A 105 -4.47 2.52 10.87
N LEU A 106 -5.72 2.68 10.41
CA LEU A 106 -6.86 1.96 10.99
C LEU A 106 -6.75 0.45 10.78
N LYS A 107 -6.22 -0.02 9.65
CA LYS A 107 -6.04 -1.45 9.37
C LYS A 107 -5.03 -2.07 10.34
N VAL A 108 -3.89 -1.40 10.55
CA VAL A 108 -2.83 -1.84 11.46
C VAL A 108 -3.36 -1.85 12.89
N GLU A 109 -3.96 -0.76 13.35
CA GLU A 109 -4.51 -0.65 14.71
C GLU A 109 -5.64 -1.66 14.95
N GLN A 110 -6.53 -1.89 13.97
CA GLN A 110 -7.57 -2.92 14.10
C GLN A 110 -6.96 -4.32 14.22
N THR A 111 -5.86 -4.58 13.52
CA THR A 111 -5.22 -5.91 13.52
C THR A 111 -4.46 -6.19 14.81
N HIS A 112 -3.79 -5.18 15.36
CA HIS A 112 -2.86 -5.36 16.47
C HIS A 112 -3.37 -4.83 17.82
N ASP A 113 -4.21 -3.79 17.82
CA ASP A 113 -4.63 -3.04 19.01
C ASP A 113 -6.12 -2.60 18.97
N ASN A 114 -7.00 -3.46 18.44
CA ASN A 114 -8.42 -3.16 18.16
C ASN A 114 -9.19 -2.53 19.34
N ASN A 115 -8.90 -2.98 20.57
CA ASN A 115 -9.56 -2.42 21.76
C ASN A 115 -9.15 -0.96 21.99
N THR A 116 -7.86 -0.66 21.87
CA THR A 116 -7.33 0.70 22.03
C THR A 116 -7.88 1.62 20.94
N LEU A 117 -7.89 1.15 19.68
CA LEU A 117 -8.47 1.86 18.54
C LEU A 117 -9.90 2.32 18.84
N ARG A 118 -10.76 1.41 19.30
CA ARG A 118 -12.19 1.70 19.56
C ARG A 118 -12.42 2.60 20.77
N ILE A 119 -11.54 2.56 21.76
CA ILE A 119 -11.61 3.45 22.92
C ILE A 119 -11.17 4.87 22.53
N ALA A 120 -10.08 4.99 21.77
CA ALA A 120 -9.53 6.28 21.35
C ALA A 120 -10.40 6.95 20.27
N ASN A 121 -10.98 6.15 19.37
CA ASN A 121 -11.77 6.59 18.24
C ASN A 121 -13.21 6.10 18.36
N THR A 122 -14.02 6.79 19.16
CA THR A 122 -15.44 6.42 19.37
C THR A 122 -16.31 6.50 18.11
N TRP A 123 -15.81 7.18 17.07
CA TRP A 123 -16.44 7.24 15.75
C TRP A 123 -16.10 6.01 14.89
N PHE A 124 -15.07 5.24 15.23
CA PHE A 124 -14.67 4.08 14.45
C PHE A 124 -15.66 2.93 14.65
N SER A 125 -16.10 2.34 13.54
CA SER A 125 -16.95 1.15 13.51
C SER A 125 -16.53 0.26 12.35
N ASP A 126 -16.92 -1.02 12.41
CA ASP A 126 -16.63 -1.97 11.32
C ASP A 126 -17.31 -1.54 10.02
N GLU A 127 -18.53 -0.99 10.09
CA GLU A 127 -19.25 -0.43 8.93
C GLU A 127 -18.48 0.73 8.28
N ILE A 128 -17.93 1.66 9.07
CA ILE A 128 -17.12 2.76 8.55
C ILE A 128 -15.84 2.22 7.92
N PHE A 129 -15.21 1.21 8.53
CA PHE A 129 -13.95 0.65 8.04
C PHE A 129 -14.13 -0.16 6.75
N GLU A 130 -15.19 -0.98 6.65
CA GLU A 130 -15.55 -1.70 5.43
C GLU A 130 -15.79 -0.72 4.28
N ARG A 131 -16.54 0.35 4.55
CA ARG A 131 -16.82 1.39 3.57
C ARG A 131 -15.57 2.15 3.17
N LEU A 132 -14.71 2.53 4.12
CA LEU A 132 -13.41 3.15 3.84
C LEU A 132 -12.56 2.24 2.96
N THR A 133 -12.50 0.95 3.26
CA THR A 133 -11.75 -0.04 2.47
C THR A 133 -12.24 -0.09 1.03
N ALA A 134 -13.56 -0.22 0.82
CA ALA A 134 -14.11 -0.24 -0.54
C ALA A 134 -13.82 1.04 -1.35
N VAL A 135 -13.79 2.20 -0.68
CA VAL A 135 -13.46 3.48 -1.32
C VAL A 135 -11.98 3.60 -1.62
N HIS A 136 -11.13 3.20 -0.67
CA HIS A 136 -9.67 3.13 -0.84
C HIS A 136 -9.31 2.23 -2.03
N ASP A 137 -9.84 1.02 -2.07
CA ASP A 137 -9.54 0.05 -3.14
C ASP A 137 -9.98 0.59 -4.50
N LYS A 138 -11.16 1.23 -4.57
CA LYS A 138 -11.62 1.83 -5.83
C LYS A 138 -10.78 3.02 -6.28
N ILE A 139 -10.26 3.83 -5.34
CA ILE A 139 -9.31 4.90 -5.67
C ILE A 139 -8.00 4.32 -6.19
N HIS A 140 -7.51 3.25 -5.58
CA HIS A 140 -6.29 2.57 -5.98
C HIS A 140 -6.42 1.94 -7.38
N GLU A 141 -7.59 1.40 -7.73
CA GLU A 141 -7.92 0.98 -9.09
C GLU A 141 -7.77 2.15 -10.10
N TYR A 142 -8.35 3.31 -9.80
CA TYR A 142 -8.24 4.49 -10.69
C TYR A 142 -6.80 5.01 -10.81
N GLN A 143 -6.04 5.01 -9.72
CA GLN A 143 -4.62 5.38 -9.73
C GLN A 143 -3.79 4.46 -10.64
N ASN A 144 -4.19 3.19 -10.75
CA ASN A 144 -3.59 2.19 -11.64
C ASN A 144 -4.24 2.11 -13.03
N GLY A 145 -5.14 3.04 -13.37
CA GLY A 145 -5.71 3.14 -14.71
C GLY A 145 -6.89 2.19 -14.98
N ILE A 146 -7.52 1.62 -13.96
CA ILE A 146 -8.68 0.73 -14.11
C ILE A 146 -9.96 1.60 -14.11
N PHE A 147 -10.47 1.86 -15.31
CA PHE A 147 -11.69 2.64 -15.59
C PHE A 147 -12.71 1.77 -16.34
N GLY A 148 -13.99 2.10 -16.20
CA GLY A 148 -15.07 1.43 -16.94
C GLY A 148 -15.03 1.71 -18.45
N GLU A 149 -14.49 2.86 -18.84
CA GLU A 149 -14.30 3.24 -20.24
C GLU A 149 -12.84 3.61 -20.54
N LEU A 150 -12.43 3.43 -21.79
CA LEU A 150 -11.11 3.86 -22.23
C LEU A 150 -11.03 5.38 -22.16
N LEU A 151 -10.15 5.89 -21.31
CA LEU A 151 -9.79 7.29 -21.29
C LEU A 151 -8.92 7.60 -22.52
N ILE A 152 -9.55 7.83 -23.68
CA ILE A 152 -8.85 8.22 -24.91
C ILE A 152 -8.43 9.67 -24.79
N TYR A 153 -7.13 9.86 -24.86
CA TYR A 153 -6.53 11.16 -24.90
C TYR A 153 -6.45 11.67 -26.35
N THR A 154 -7.19 12.73 -26.66
CA THR A 154 -7.05 13.46 -27.92
C THR A 154 -6.12 14.65 -27.68
N TYR A 155 -5.00 14.69 -28.42
CA TYR A 155 -3.94 15.73 -28.45
C TYR A 155 -2.84 15.71 -27.40
N LEU A 156 -1.72 15.03 -27.69
CA LEU A 156 -0.40 15.49 -27.24
C LEU A 156 0.36 15.82 -28.54
N PRO A 157 0.44 17.09 -28.95
CA PRO A 157 1.53 17.48 -29.82
C PRO A 157 2.80 17.32 -28.97
N TYR A 158 3.76 16.53 -29.47
CA TYR A 158 5.10 16.32 -28.90
C TYR A 158 5.20 15.28 -27.77
N PHE A 159 5.25 14.00 -28.17
CA PHE A 159 6.37 13.14 -27.80
C PHE A 159 7.23 12.94 -29.05
#